data_AF-A0A6A8LXP1-F1
#
_entry.id   AF-A0A6A8LXP1-F1
#
_cell.length_a   1.000
_cell.length_b   1.000
_cell.length_c   1.000
_cell.angle_alpha   90.00
_cell.angle_beta   90.00
_cell.angle_gamma   90.00
#
_symmetry.space_group_name_H-M   'P 1'
#
loop_
_entity.id
_entity.type
_entity.pdbx_description
1 polymer ?
#
loop_
_entity_poly.entity_id
_entity_poly.type
_entity_poly.pdbx_seq_one_letter_code
_entity_poly.pdbx_strand_id
1 'polypeptide(L)'
;HTYSLIHDDLPEMDNDELRRGKPTNHKKFGQAIAVLAGDGLLTTSFEWLSLTDIDNDKKIKLISQLALAAGPQGMVSGQTDDILGESKKYNLEELKHLHAGKTGALLRYACVAGGILSD
;
A
#
# COMPACT_ATOMS: atom_id res chain seq x y z
N HIS A 1 -2.56 -3.48 0.66
CA HIS A 1 -1.30 -4.05 1.21
C HIS A 1 -0.68 -5.09 0.27
N THR A 2 -1.34 -6.19 -0.11
CA THR A 2 -0.69 -7.19 -0.99
C THR A 2 -0.20 -6.59 -2.32
N TYR A 3 -0.97 -5.68 -2.93
CA TYR A 3 -0.55 -5.01 -4.16
C TYR A 3 0.77 -4.25 -3.98
N SER A 4 0.93 -3.58 -2.84
CA SER A 4 2.11 -2.74 -2.59
C SER A 4 3.35 -3.60 -2.48
N LEU A 5 3.26 -4.76 -1.83
CA LEU A 5 4.38 -5.72 -1.74
C LEU A 5 4.75 -6.29 -3.12
N ILE A 6 3.78 -6.57 -3.98
CA ILE A 6 4.05 -7.06 -5.34
C ILE A 6 4.84 -6.01 -6.14
N HIS A 7 4.47 -4.74 -6.01
CA HIS A 7 5.20 -3.65 -6.64
C HIS A 7 6.55 -3.43 -5.98
N ASP A 8 6.64 -3.47 -4.64
CA ASP A 8 7.88 -3.35 -3.82
C ASP A 8 8.94 -4.33 -4.31
N ASP A 9 8.51 -5.55 -4.65
CA ASP A 9 9.38 -6.62 -5.13
C ASP A 9 9.91 -6.41 -6.57
N LEU A 10 9.45 -5.41 -7.33
CA LEU A 10 9.84 -5.26 -8.74
C LEU A 10 11.33 -4.91 -8.91
N PRO A 11 11.93 -5.23 -10.08
CA PRO A 11 13.35 -4.93 -10.35
C PRO A 11 13.73 -3.45 -10.20
N GLU A 12 12.78 -2.54 -10.46
CA GLU A 12 12.98 -1.09 -10.32
C GLU A 12 12.78 -0.58 -8.89
N MET A 13 12.40 -1.45 -7.95
CA MET A 13 12.24 -1.16 -6.52
C MET A 13 13.22 -2.05 -5.73
N ASP A 14 12.76 -2.91 -4.82
CA ASP A 14 13.66 -3.72 -3.98
C ASP A 14 14.33 -4.88 -4.75
N ASN A 15 13.80 -5.25 -5.92
CA ASN A 15 14.27 -6.37 -6.75
C ASN A 15 14.37 -7.72 -5.99
N ASP A 16 13.46 -7.93 -5.04
CA ASP A 16 13.45 -9.11 -4.18
C ASP A 16 13.11 -10.39 -4.95
N GLU A 17 13.83 -11.48 -4.66
CA GLU A 17 13.55 -12.78 -5.29
C GLU A 17 12.48 -13.59 -4.57
N LEU A 18 12.32 -13.36 -3.26
CA LEU A 18 11.43 -14.11 -2.39
C LEU A 18 10.56 -13.17 -1.54
N ARG A 19 9.27 -13.48 -1.45
CA ARG A 19 8.33 -12.83 -0.53
C ARG A 19 7.48 -13.90 0.15
N ARG A 20 7.38 -13.83 1.48
CA ARG A 20 6.64 -14.81 2.31
C ARG A 20 7.07 -16.28 2.02
N GLY A 21 8.38 -16.49 1.84
CA GLY A 21 8.97 -17.82 1.60
C GLY A 21 8.69 -18.41 0.22
N LYS A 22 8.21 -17.62 -0.74
CA LYS A 22 7.89 -18.05 -2.11
C LYS A 22 8.53 -17.10 -3.14
N PRO A 23 8.78 -17.54 -4.38
CA PRO A 23 9.20 -16.65 -5.46
C PRO A 23 8.26 -15.45 -5.59
N THR A 24 8.83 -14.26 -5.71
CA THR A 24 8.06 -13.03 -5.94
C THR A 24 7.28 -13.11 -7.25
N ASN A 25 6.26 -12.27 -7.39
CA ASN A 25 5.35 -12.34 -8.53
C ASN A 25 6.11 -12.19 -9.86
N HIS A 26 7.05 -11.25 -9.92
CA HIS A 26 7.82 -11.00 -11.14
C HIS A 26 8.82 -12.13 -11.43
N LYS A 27 9.41 -12.78 -10.41
CA LYS A 27 10.28 -13.95 -10.60
C LYS A 27 9.52 -15.15 -11.14
N LYS A 28 8.25 -15.32 -10.75
CA LYS A 28 7.44 -16.48 -11.16
C LYS A 28 6.72 -16.26 -12.50
N PHE A 29 6.21 -15.06 -12.75
CA PHE A 29 5.29 -14.79 -13.86
C PHE A 29 5.77 -13.68 -14.81
N GLY A 30 6.93 -13.07 -14.53
CA GLY A 30 7.46 -11.95 -15.30
C GLY A 30 6.97 -10.59 -14.81
N GLN A 31 7.75 -9.56 -15.13
CA GLN A 31 7.55 -8.19 -14.65
C GLN A 31 6.20 -7.58 -15.05
N ALA A 32 5.82 -7.68 -16.33
CA ALA A 32 4.57 -7.12 -16.81
C ALA A 32 3.35 -7.69 -16.07
N ILE A 33 3.37 -9.00 -15.77
CA ILE A 33 2.30 -9.66 -15.02
C ILE A 33 2.28 -9.20 -13.57
N ALA A 34 3.45 -9.01 -12.95
CA ALA A 34 3.53 -8.50 -11.58
C ALA A 34 2.99 -7.06 -11.46
N VAL A 35 3.32 -6.17 -12.40
CA VAL A 35 2.76 -4.81 -12.47
C VAL A 35 1.23 -4.87 -12.51
N LEU A 36 0.67 -5.62 -13.48
CA LEU A 36 -0.77 -5.76 -13.65
C LEU A 36 -1.46 -6.44 -12.46
N ALA A 37 -0.79 -7.37 -11.78
CA ALA A 37 -1.31 -7.99 -10.56
C ALA A 37 -1.41 -6.98 -9.40
N GLY A 38 -0.43 -6.09 -9.25
CA GLY A 38 -0.52 -5.00 -8.29
C GLY A 38 -1.62 -4.00 -8.65
N ASP A 39 -1.68 -3.56 -9.91
CA ASP A 39 -2.73 -2.62 -10.38
C ASP A 39 -4.14 -3.20 -10.14
N GLY A 40 -4.34 -4.47 -10.50
CA GLY A 40 -5.60 -5.17 -10.28
C GLY A 40 -5.97 -5.24 -8.80
N LEU A 41 -5.05 -5.65 -7.92
CA LEU A 41 -5.34 -5.75 -6.49
C LEU A 41 -5.59 -4.39 -5.83
N LEU A 42 -4.95 -3.32 -6.30
CA LEU A 42 -5.24 -1.96 -5.85
C LEU A 42 -6.68 -1.58 -6.21
N THR A 43 -7.08 -1.73 -7.47
CA THR A 43 -8.43 -1.38 -7.93
C THR A 43 -9.51 -2.25 -7.26
N THR A 44 -9.28 -3.56 -7.20
CA THR A 44 -10.20 -4.51 -6.54
C THR A 44 -10.42 -4.19 -5.05
N SER A 45 -9.43 -3.57 -4.38
CA SER A 45 -9.62 -3.15 -2.98
C SER A 45 -10.77 -2.14 -2.82
N PHE A 46 -10.92 -1.20 -3.76
CA PHE A 46 -12.01 -0.23 -3.75
C PHE A 46 -13.35 -0.81 -4.22
N GLU A 47 -13.30 -1.72 -5.20
CA GLU A 47 -14.46 -2.50 -5.64
C GLU A 47 -15.05 -3.30 -4.46
N TRP A 48 -14.23 -4.01 -3.70
CA TRP A 48 -14.71 -4.77 -2.55
C TRP A 48 -15.37 -3.89 -1.50
N LEU A 49 -14.80 -2.72 -1.20
CA LEU A 49 -15.43 -1.76 -0.30
C LEU A 49 -16.76 -1.25 -0.85
N SER A 50 -16.85 -0.94 -2.15
CA SER A 50 -18.07 -0.41 -2.74
C SER A 50 -19.24 -1.41 -2.75
N LEU A 51 -18.92 -2.71 -2.82
CA LEU A 51 -19.90 -3.81 -2.82
C LEU A 51 -20.32 -4.28 -1.42
N THR A 52 -19.74 -3.73 -0.35
CA THR A 52 -20.14 -4.10 1.03
C THR A 52 -21.61 -3.77 1.32
N ASP A 53 -22.29 -4.63 2.08
CA ASP A 53 -23.65 -4.40 2.57
C ASP A 53 -23.61 -3.66 3.91
N ILE A 54 -23.21 -2.38 3.85
CA ILE A 54 -23.18 -1.44 4.98
C ILE A 54 -23.77 -0.11 4.53
N ASP A 55 -24.07 0.75 5.50
CA ASP A 55 -24.51 2.11 5.25
C ASP A 55 -23.60 2.87 4.25
N ASN A 56 -24.23 3.64 3.35
CA ASN A 56 -23.52 4.31 2.27
C ASN A 56 -22.55 5.38 2.78
N ASP A 57 -22.85 6.08 3.88
CA ASP A 57 -21.93 7.08 4.43
C ASP A 57 -20.69 6.41 5.01
N LYS A 58 -20.86 5.28 5.70
CA LYS A 58 -19.72 4.47 6.18
C LYS A 58 -18.87 3.97 5.01
N LYS A 59 -19.50 3.45 3.96
CA LYS A 59 -18.81 2.99 2.74
C LYS A 59 -17.99 4.10 2.09
N ILE A 60 -18.56 5.29 1.91
CA ILE A 60 -17.86 6.46 1.36
C ILE A 60 -16.67 6.85 2.24
N LYS A 61 -16.85 6.89 3.57
CA LYS A 61 -15.76 7.18 4.52
C LYS A 61 -14.64 6.15 4.41
N LEU A 62 -14.96 4.85 4.38
CA LEU A 62 -13.96 3.78 4.25
C LEU A 62 -13.18 3.87 2.93
N ILE A 63 -13.85 4.13 1.81
CA ILE A 63 -13.22 4.30 0.50
C ILE A 63 -12.30 5.52 0.50
N SER A 64 -12.79 6.66 1.01
CA SER A 64 -12.03 7.91 1.07
C SER A 64 -10.77 7.77 1.94
N GLN A 65 -10.90 7.16 3.13
CA GLN A 65 -9.78 6.94 4.03
C GLN A 65 -8.77 5.92 3.46
N LEU A 66 -9.23 4.89 2.75
CA LEU A 66 -8.32 3.95 2.08
C LEU A 66 -7.55 4.65 0.96
N ALA A 67 -8.23 5.48 0.16
CA ALA A 67 -7.60 6.22 -0.94
C ALA A 67 -6.52 7.17 -0.41
N LEU A 68 -6.78 7.87 0.69
CA LEU A 68 -5.79 8.73 1.34
C LEU A 68 -4.60 7.93 1.88
N ALA A 69 -4.86 6.82 2.56
CA ALA A 69 -3.83 6.01 3.20
C ALA A 69 -2.95 5.25 2.19
N ALA A 70 -3.54 4.73 1.12
CA ALA A 70 -2.84 3.96 0.09
C ALA A 70 -2.23 4.85 -1.00
N GLY A 71 -2.74 6.07 -1.18
CA GLY A 71 -2.38 6.97 -2.26
C GLY A 71 -1.19 7.89 -1.96
N PRO A 72 -1.04 8.98 -2.75
CA PRO A 72 0.09 9.90 -2.68
C PRO A 72 0.24 10.63 -1.35
N GLN A 73 -0.83 10.77 -0.56
CA GLN A 73 -0.77 11.42 0.76
C GLN A 73 -0.38 10.44 1.88
N GLY A 74 -0.19 9.16 1.58
CA GLY A 74 0.14 8.12 2.54
C GLY A 74 1.25 7.21 2.04
N MET A 75 0.92 5.95 1.82
CA MET A 75 1.88 4.89 1.51
C MET A 75 2.73 5.19 0.27
N VAL A 76 2.15 5.73 -0.81
CA VAL A 76 2.92 6.02 -2.04
C VAL A 76 3.96 7.12 -1.80
N SER A 77 3.66 8.14 -0.99
CA SER A 77 4.68 9.14 -0.60
C SER A 77 5.81 8.49 0.19
N GLY A 78 5.50 7.67 1.20
CA GLY A 78 6.54 6.97 1.96
C GLY A 78 7.38 6.02 1.09
N GLN A 79 6.77 5.35 0.12
CA GLN A 79 7.47 4.52 -0.87
C GLN A 79 8.39 5.37 -1.76
N THR A 80 7.92 6.54 -2.18
CA THR A 80 8.68 7.46 -3.04
C THR A 80 9.87 8.02 -2.29
N ASP A 81 9.66 8.43 -1.03
CA ASP A 81 10.73 8.92 -0.16
C ASP A 81 11.79 7.85 0.07
N ASP A 82 11.39 6.60 0.26
CA ASP A 82 12.32 5.47 0.43
C ASP A 82 13.22 5.25 -0.79
N ILE A 83 12.65 5.23 -2.00
CA ILE A 83 13.39 5.11 -3.26
C ILE A 83 14.34 6.30 -3.47
N LEU A 84 13.86 7.53 -3.24
CA LEU A 84 14.70 8.74 -3.33
C LEU A 84 15.74 8.84 -2.19
N GLY A 85 15.58 7.99 -1.19
CA GLY A 85 16.32 7.95 0.07
C GLY A 85 17.45 6.95 0.13
N GLU A 86 17.54 5.99 -0.80
CA GLU A 86 18.52 4.89 -0.78
C GLU A 86 19.99 5.35 -0.63
N SER A 87 20.29 6.59 -1.02
CA SER A 87 21.64 7.18 -0.92
C SER A 87 21.77 8.30 0.14
N LYS A 88 20.71 8.57 0.91
CA LYS A 88 20.67 9.65 1.92
C LYS A 88 20.83 9.12 3.34
N LYS A 89 21.46 9.92 4.20
CA LYS A 89 21.40 9.72 5.65
C LYS A 89 20.23 10.52 6.21
N TYR A 90 19.20 9.81 6.63
CA TYR A 90 18.06 10.42 7.30
C TYR A 90 18.37 10.72 8.77
N ASN A 91 17.91 11.86 9.24
CA ASN A 91 17.76 12.11 10.68
C ASN A 91 16.51 11.40 11.22
N LEU A 92 16.36 11.37 12.55
CA LEU A 92 15.27 10.65 13.20
C LEU A 92 13.88 11.13 12.77
N GLU A 93 13.68 12.43 12.57
CA GLU A 93 12.38 12.99 12.20
C GLU A 93 12.02 12.64 10.75
N GLU A 94 13.00 12.62 9.86
CA GLU A 94 12.81 12.17 8.47
C GLU A 94 12.48 10.66 8.40
N LEU A 95 13.17 9.82 9.17
CA LEU A 95 12.86 8.38 9.28
C LEU A 95 11.44 8.15 9.81
N LYS A 96 11.02 8.92 10.82
CA LYS A 96 9.65 8.84 11.34
C LYS A 96 8.64 9.22 10.26
N HIS A 97 8.90 10.26 9.47
CA HIS A 97 8.01 10.67 8.39
C HIS A 97 7.90 9.58 7.31
N LEU A 98 9.04 9.06 6.84
CA LEU A 98 9.11 7.97 5.87
C LEU A 98 8.34 6.74 6.36
N HIS A 99 8.59 6.27 7.58
CA HIS A 99 7.90 5.11 8.14
C HIS A 99 6.41 5.36 8.41
N ALA A 100 6.05 6.59 8.80
CA ALA A 100 4.64 6.96 8.97
C ALA A 100 3.86 6.91 7.64
N GLY A 101 4.50 7.24 6.53
CA GLY A 101 3.98 7.04 5.17
C GLY A 101 3.97 5.57 4.76
N LYS A 102 5.17 4.98 4.54
CA LYS A 102 5.38 3.67 3.90
C LYS A 102 4.63 2.55 4.61
N THR A 103 4.61 2.57 5.94
CA THR A 103 4.02 1.51 6.76
C THR A 103 2.85 2.01 7.60
N GLY A 104 3.02 3.17 8.24
CA GLY A 104 2.07 3.69 9.23
C GLY A 104 0.70 4.05 8.64
N ALA A 105 0.64 4.50 7.38
CA ALA A 105 -0.60 4.97 6.77
C ALA A 105 -1.67 3.87 6.69
N LEU A 106 -1.31 2.69 6.17
CA LEU A 106 -2.24 1.56 6.07
C LEU A 106 -2.59 0.93 7.42
N LEU A 107 -1.65 0.90 8.37
CA LEU A 107 -1.92 0.42 9.74
C LEU A 107 -2.93 1.34 10.44
N ARG A 108 -2.76 2.65 10.30
CA ARG A 108 -3.69 3.65 10.83
C ARG A 108 -5.08 3.49 10.20
N TYR A 109 -5.14 3.31 8.87
CA TYR A 109 -6.38 3.05 8.17
C TYR A 109 -7.13 1.84 8.73
N ALA A 110 -6.44 0.73 9.00
CA ALA A 110 -7.08 -0.47 9.57
C ALA A 110 -7.78 -0.18 10.91
N CYS A 111 -7.13 0.59 11.80
CA CYS A 111 -7.73 1.00 13.07
C CYS A 111 -8.92 1.96 12.88
N VAL A 112 -8.76 2.98 12.02
CA VAL A 112 -9.81 3.97 11.73
C VAL A 112 -11.03 3.32 11.08
N ALA A 113 -10.82 2.38 10.17
CA ALA A 113 -11.89 1.60 9.53
C ALA A 113 -12.70 0.82 10.57
N GLY A 114 -12.05 0.22 11.57
CA GLY A 114 -12.74 -0.42 12.68
C GLY A 114 -13.68 0.52 13.44
N GLY A 115 -13.22 1.75 13.72
CA GLY A 115 -14.05 2.79 14.35
C GLY A 115 -15.25 3.22 13.50
N ILE A 116 -15.02 3.48 12.20
CA ILE A 116 -16.10 3.85 11.26
C ILE A 116 -17.19 2.77 11.20
N LEU A 117 -16.78 1.50 11.26
CA LEU A 117 -17.72 0.38 11.24
C LEU A 117 -18.55 0.29 12.52
N SER A 118 -17.96 0.63 13.68
CA SER A 118 -18.62 0.55 14.99
C SER A 118 -19.53 1.72 15.35
N ASP A 119 -19.33 2.90 14.76
CA ASP A 119 -20.14 4.11 14.99
C ASP A 119 -21.59 3.95 14.52
#